data_AF-A0A2Z7CJ92-F1
#
_entry.id   AF-A0A2Z7CJ92-F1
#
_cell.length_a   1.000
_cell.length_b   1.000
_cell.length_c   1.000
_cell.angle_alpha   90.00
_cell.angle_beta   90.00
_cell.angle_gamma   90.00
#
_symmetry.space_group_name_H-M   'P 1'
#
loop_
_entity.id
_entity.type
_entity.pdbx_description
1 polymer ?
#
loop_
_entity_poly.entity_id
_entity_poly.type
_entity_poly.pdbx_seq_one_letter_code
_entity_poly.pdbx_strand_id
1 'polypeptide(L)'
;MQEELEALDRNKTWDLVTLPQGRKFIGNRWVYKIKRDGNNQVERYRARLVVKGYAQKEDIDFNEIFSPVVQLNTFRVVLALCAVFDLHLEQLDVKTVFLHGDLEEEIYMLQPEGFAEIGKENLVCRLKKSLYGLKQTPRCWYKRLDSYIVSLGYNRLSADPCTYCLTYI
;
A
#
# COMPACT_ATOMS: atom_id res chain seq x y z
N MET A 1 -8.61 -14.99 5.51
CA MET A 1 -8.18 -14.06 6.58
C MET A 1 -6.77 -14.41 7.02
N GLN A 2 -6.50 -15.68 7.33
CA GLN A 2 -5.16 -16.14 7.74
C GLN A 2 -4.03 -15.71 6.79
N GLU A 3 -4.18 -15.93 5.48
CA GLU A 3 -3.16 -15.51 4.50
C GLU A 3 -2.85 -13.99 4.55
N GLU A 4 -3.87 -13.16 4.80
CA GLU A 4 -3.68 -11.72 4.96
C GLU A 4 -2.94 -11.41 6.28
N LEU A 5 -3.31 -12.07 7.38
CA LEU A 5 -2.62 -11.91 8.67
C LEU A 5 -1.16 -12.34 8.61
N GLU A 6 -0.85 -13.44 7.92
CA GLU A 6 0.52 -13.88 7.67
C GLU A 6 1.30 -12.86 6.81
N ALA A 7 0.64 -12.19 5.86
CA ALA A 7 1.28 -11.10 5.12
C ALA A 7 1.55 -9.88 6.03
N LEU A 8 0.61 -9.54 6.91
CA LEU A 8 0.74 -8.44 7.87
C LEU A 8 1.86 -8.70 8.90
N ASP A 9 1.92 -9.91 9.42
CA ASP A 9 2.94 -10.34 10.37
C ASP A 9 4.35 -10.36 9.73
N ARG A 10 4.49 -10.96 8.53
CA ARG A 10 5.76 -10.98 7.79
C ARG A 10 6.30 -9.58 7.48
N ASN A 11 5.42 -8.64 7.17
CA ASN A 11 5.80 -7.24 6.91
C ASN A 11 5.98 -6.42 8.20
N LYS A 12 5.79 -7.04 9.38
CA LYS A 12 5.82 -6.39 10.69
C LYS A 12 4.95 -5.14 10.68
N THR A 13 3.70 -5.25 10.21
CA THR A 13 2.86 -4.08 9.92
C THR A 13 2.59 -3.20 11.14
N TRP A 14 2.56 -3.76 12.35
CA TRP A 14 2.32 -3.00 13.58
C TRP A 14 3.03 -3.61 14.79
N ASP A 15 3.04 -2.86 15.90
CA ASP A 15 3.35 -3.35 17.23
C ASP A 15 2.09 -3.28 18.11
N LEU A 16 1.90 -4.22 19.04
CA LEU A 16 0.84 -4.10 20.05
C LEU A 16 1.33 -3.25 21.21
N VAL A 17 0.57 -2.21 21.54
CA VAL A 17 0.91 -1.25 22.62
C VAL A 17 -0.34 -0.83 23.38
N THR A 18 -0.15 -0.34 24.60
CA THR A 18 -1.22 0.39 25.31
C THR A 18 -1.47 1.70 24.59
N LEU A 19 -2.75 2.05 24.38
CA LEU A 19 -3.10 3.33 23.76
C LEU A 19 -2.56 4.49 24.61
N PRO A 20 -1.71 5.37 24.07
CA PRO A 20 -1.20 6.50 24.84
C PRO A 20 -2.31 7.47 25.22
N GLN A 21 -2.12 8.14 26.35
CA GLN A 21 -3.08 9.13 26.84
C GLN A 21 -3.30 10.24 25.80
N GLY A 22 -4.56 10.57 25.54
CA GLY A 22 -4.94 11.61 24.58
C GLY A 22 -4.93 11.19 23.11
N ARG A 23 -4.44 9.98 22.77
CA ARG A 23 -4.53 9.44 21.41
C ARG A 23 -5.84 8.71 21.18
N LYS A 24 -6.23 8.60 19.92
CA LYS A 24 -7.42 7.84 19.48
C LYS A 24 -6.98 6.76 18.51
N PHE A 25 -7.64 5.63 18.58
CA PHE A 25 -7.49 4.56 17.59
C PHE A 25 -8.52 4.72 16.47
N ILE A 26 -8.22 4.10 15.34
CA ILE A 26 -9.10 3.98 14.18
C ILE A 26 -9.59 2.53 14.10
N GLY A 27 -10.87 2.35 13.78
CA GLY A 27 -11.40 1.01 13.54
C GLY A 27 -10.91 0.42 12.23
N ASN A 28 -10.99 -0.90 12.11
CA ASN A 28 -10.76 -1.62 10.86
C ASN A 28 -12.00 -2.46 10.51
N ARG A 29 -11.97 -3.10 9.34
CA ARG A 29 -12.95 -4.11 8.93
C ARG A 29 -12.31 -5.11 7.97
N TRP A 30 -12.86 -6.31 7.95
CA TRP A 30 -12.58 -7.27 6.90
C TRP A 30 -13.39 -6.94 5.64
N VAL A 31 -12.73 -6.94 4.48
CA VAL A 31 -13.37 -6.82 3.17
C VAL A 31 -13.13 -8.11 2.38
N TYR A 32 -14.21 -8.73 1.94
CA TYR A 32 -14.20 -10.00 1.22
C TYR A 32 -14.47 -9.79 -0.27
N LYS A 33 -13.74 -10.53 -1.10
CA LYS A 33 -13.96 -10.57 -2.55
C LYS A 33 -13.78 -11.99 -3.06
N ILE A 34 -14.77 -12.46 -3.82
CA ILE A 34 -14.66 -13.71 -4.58
C ILE A 34 -14.01 -13.35 -5.93
N LYS A 35 -12.89 -13.99 -6.24
CA LYS A 35 -12.31 -13.98 -7.58
C LYS A 35 -12.89 -15.16 -8.35
N ARG A 36 -13.37 -14.88 -9.55
CA ARG A 36 -13.90 -15.85 -10.48
C ARG A 36 -13.05 -15.87 -11.74
N ASP A 37 -12.92 -17.04 -12.35
CA ASP A 37 -12.22 -17.21 -13.62
C ASP A 37 -13.07 -16.73 -14.81
N GLY A 38 -12.54 -16.87 -16.03
CA GLY A 38 -13.26 -16.52 -17.26
C GLY A 38 -14.53 -17.35 -17.51
N ASN A 39 -14.67 -18.50 -16.85
CA ASN A 39 -15.84 -19.38 -16.90
C ASN A 39 -16.81 -19.12 -15.74
N ASN A 40 -16.61 -18.03 -15.00
CA ASN A 40 -17.38 -17.61 -13.83
C ASN A 40 -17.33 -18.61 -12.64
N GLN A 41 -16.39 -19.56 -12.65
CA GLN A 41 -16.14 -20.47 -11.54
C GLN A 41 -15.34 -19.78 -10.45
N VAL A 42 -15.54 -20.20 -9.20
CA VAL A 42 -14.80 -19.62 -8.07
C VAL A 42 -13.35 -20.08 -8.14
N GLU A 43 -12.46 -19.13 -8.41
CA GLU A 43 -11.01 -19.36 -8.44
C GLU A 43 -10.43 -19.18 -7.03
N ARG A 44 -10.85 -18.12 -6.32
CA ARG A 44 -10.25 -17.77 -5.02
C ARG A 44 -11.14 -16.89 -4.16
N TYR A 45 -11.16 -17.16 -2.85
CA TYR A 45 -11.69 -16.26 -1.84
C TYR A 45 -10.58 -15.36 -1.32
N ARG A 46 -10.78 -14.04 -1.36
CA ARG A 46 -9.82 -13.05 -0.85
C ARG A 46 -10.44 -12.28 0.31
N ALA A 47 -9.70 -12.17 1.41
CA ALA A 47 -10.02 -11.27 2.51
C ALA A 47 -8.90 -10.24 2.61
N ARG A 48 -9.26 -8.99 2.92
CA ARG A 48 -8.30 -7.91 3.21
C ARG A 48 -8.69 -7.21 4.49
N LEU A 49 -7.69 -6.86 5.29
CA LEU A 49 -7.89 -5.97 6.42
C LEU A 49 -7.85 -4.52 5.92
N VAL A 50 -8.91 -3.77 6.18
CA VAL A 50 -9.04 -2.40 5.69
C VAL A 50 -9.30 -1.47 6.86
N VAL A 51 -8.45 -0.46 7.02
CA VAL A 51 -8.62 0.61 8.00
C VAL A 51 -9.83 1.47 7.59
N LYS A 52 -10.62 1.91 8.56
CA LYS A 52 -11.74 2.84 8.36
C LYS A 52 -11.20 4.26 8.17
N GLY A 53 -10.43 4.52 7.12
CA GLY A 53 -9.74 5.80 6.92
C GLY A 53 -10.66 6.99 6.66
N TYR A 54 -11.97 6.79 6.46
CA TYR A 54 -12.94 7.88 6.54
C TYR A 54 -13.01 8.54 7.93
N ALA A 55 -12.55 7.85 8.98
CA ALA A 55 -12.46 8.37 10.33
C ALA A 55 -11.15 9.10 10.62
N GLN A 56 -10.18 9.10 9.68
CA GLN A 56 -8.95 9.87 9.81
C GLN A 56 -9.23 11.37 9.71
N LYS A 57 -8.48 12.14 10.49
CA LYS A 57 -8.49 13.60 10.49
C LYS A 57 -7.19 14.14 9.93
N GLU A 58 -7.31 15.12 9.04
CA GLU A 58 -6.17 15.91 8.57
C GLU A 58 -5.51 16.63 9.76
N ASP A 59 -4.20 16.86 9.67
CA ASP A 59 -3.35 17.44 10.71
C ASP A 59 -3.22 16.61 12.00
N ILE A 60 -3.86 15.44 12.06
CA ILE A 60 -3.79 14.51 13.20
C ILE A 60 -3.28 13.14 12.75
N ASP A 61 -3.93 12.55 11.74
CA ASP A 61 -3.67 11.20 11.26
C ASP A 61 -2.95 11.18 9.90
N PHE A 62 -2.91 12.30 9.20
CA PHE A 62 -2.19 12.50 7.95
C PHE A 62 -2.03 14.01 7.67
N ASN A 63 -0.96 14.38 6.96
CA ASN A 63 -0.74 15.75 6.49
C ASN A 63 -0.79 15.86 4.96
N GLU A 64 -0.36 14.81 4.24
CA GLU A 64 -0.37 14.82 2.79
C GLU A 64 -0.75 13.46 2.22
N ILE A 65 -1.66 13.46 1.25
CA ILE A 65 -2.22 12.23 0.65
C ILE A 65 -1.92 12.11 -0.83
N PHE A 66 -1.36 13.16 -1.45
CA PHE A 66 -1.13 13.18 -2.88
C PHE A 66 -0.10 12.13 -3.28
N SER A 67 -0.48 11.33 -4.28
CA SER A 67 0.37 10.35 -4.95
C SER A 67 0.19 10.55 -6.45
N PRO A 68 1.28 10.71 -7.23
CA PRO A 68 1.18 10.81 -8.67
C PRO A 68 0.73 9.48 -9.29
N VAL A 69 0.19 9.56 -10.50
CA VAL A 69 -0.19 8.42 -11.35
C VAL A 69 0.43 8.66 -12.72
N VAL A 70 0.92 7.60 -13.34
CA VAL A 70 1.47 7.67 -14.70
C VAL A 70 0.44 8.24 -15.67
N GLN A 71 0.88 9.15 -16.53
CA GLN A 71 0.01 9.73 -17.53
C GLN A 71 -0.20 8.74 -18.68
N LEU A 72 -1.43 8.67 -19.19
CA LEU A 72 -1.77 7.77 -20.29
C LEU A 72 -0.97 8.09 -21.57
N ASN A 73 -0.63 9.37 -21.79
CA ASN A 73 0.20 9.79 -22.92
C ASN A 73 1.62 9.23 -22.80
N THR A 74 2.24 9.29 -21.61
CA THR A 74 3.56 8.69 -21.35
C THR A 74 3.54 7.19 -21.63
N PHE A 75 2.51 6.49 -21.12
CA PHE A 75 2.35 5.06 -21.36
C PHE A 75 2.24 4.72 -22.86
N ARG A 76 1.44 5.48 -23.62
CA ARG A 76 1.31 5.30 -25.08
C ARG A 76 2.62 5.56 -25.81
N VAL A 77 3.38 6.57 -25.41
CA VAL A 77 4.69 6.88 -26.00
C VAL A 77 5.66 5.71 -25.75
N VAL A 78 5.73 5.19 -24.53
CA VAL A 78 6.58 4.02 -24.21
C VAL A 78 6.20 2.82 -25.09
N LEU A 79 4.91 2.49 -25.22
CA LEU A 79 4.46 1.40 -26.09
C LEU A 79 4.81 1.63 -27.56
N ALA A 80 4.65 2.86 -28.07
CA ALA A 80 5.01 3.21 -29.43
C ALA A 80 6.52 3.06 -29.67
N LEU A 81 7.36 3.49 -28.72
CA LEU A 81 8.81 3.29 -28.78
C LEU A 81 9.16 1.80 -28.80
N CYS A 82 8.54 0.98 -27.95
CA CYS A 82 8.76 -0.46 -27.97
C CYS A 82 8.42 -1.07 -29.34
N ALA A 83 7.30 -0.66 -29.95
CA ALA A 83 6.88 -1.17 -31.26
C ALA A 83 7.79 -0.70 -32.41
N VAL A 84 8.24 0.56 -32.40
CA VAL A 84 9.08 1.14 -33.45
C VAL A 84 10.51 0.59 -33.40
N PHE A 85 11.04 0.36 -32.21
CA PHE A 85 12.42 -0.08 -32.01
C PHE A 85 12.56 -1.58 -31.69
N ASP A 86 11.46 -2.34 -31.82
CA ASP A 86 11.41 -3.78 -31.52
C ASP A 86 11.96 -4.12 -30.12
N LEU A 87 11.57 -3.33 -29.10
CA LEU A 87 12.01 -3.51 -27.72
C LEU A 87 11.12 -4.49 -26.96
N HIS A 88 11.71 -5.21 -26.01
CA HIS A 88 10.97 -6.06 -25.09
C HIS A 88 10.21 -5.24 -24.04
N LEU A 89 8.97 -5.63 -23.76
CA LEU A 89 8.14 -5.05 -22.72
C LEU A 89 7.85 -6.10 -21.65
N GLU A 90 8.21 -5.80 -20.41
CA GLU A 90 7.89 -6.62 -19.25
C GLU A 90 6.85 -5.94 -18.36
N GLN A 91 5.95 -6.74 -17.79
CA GLN A 91 4.95 -6.28 -16.84
C GLN A 91 5.11 -7.00 -15.51
N LEU A 92 5.13 -6.22 -14.42
CA LEU A 92 5.23 -6.72 -13.05
C LEU A 92 3.99 -6.31 -12.25
N ASP A 93 3.32 -7.27 -11.62
CA ASP A 93 2.25 -7.03 -10.65
C ASP A 93 2.78 -7.25 -9.23
N VAL A 94 3.00 -6.15 -8.51
CA VAL A 94 3.50 -6.21 -7.13
C VAL A 94 2.38 -6.62 -6.19
N LYS A 95 2.55 -7.75 -5.52
CA LYS A 95 1.61 -8.21 -4.50
C LYS A 95 1.74 -7.34 -3.24
N THR A 96 0.61 -7.08 -2.58
CA THR A 96 0.56 -6.39 -1.28
C THR A 96 1.34 -5.07 -1.20
N VAL A 97 1.34 -4.28 -2.30
CA VAL A 97 2.04 -2.98 -2.40
C VAL A 97 1.89 -2.08 -1.18
N PHE A 98 0.69 -2.01 -0.62
CA PHE A 98 0.40 -1.14 0.51
C PHE A 98 1.03 -1.58 1.82
N LEU A 99 1.49 -2.82 1.95
CA LEU A 99 2.23 -3.27 3.15
C LEU A 99 3.71 -2.87 3.12
N HIS A 100 4.21 -2.41 1.97
CA HIS A 100 5.61 -2.05 1.79
C HIS A 100 5.91 -0.58 2.09
N GLY A 101 4.89 0.29 2.06
CA GLY A 101 5.03 1.70 2.38
C GLY A 101 5.21 1.92 3.88
N ASP A 102 6.23 2.67 4.27
CA ASP A 102 6.40 3.12 5.65
C ASP A 102 5.41 4.23 5.99
N LEU A 103 4.89 4.23 7.22
CA LEU A 103 4.11 5.35 7.75
C LEU A 103 5.04 6.32 8.47
N GLU A 104 4.95 7.60 8.09
CA GLU A 104 5.61 8.70 8.79
C GLU A 104 4.76 9.15 9.99
N GLU A 105 3.44 9.10 9.85
CA GLU A 105 2.52 9.43 10.93
C GLU A 105 2.34 8.28 11.91
N GLU A 106 2.17 8.64 13.18
CA GLU A 106 1.86 7.66 14.21
C GLU A 106 0.34 7.41 14.24
N ILE A 107 -0.07 6.21 13.81
CA ILE A 107 -1.48 5.82 13.73
C ILE A 107 -1.74 4.60 14.61
N TYR A 108 -2.82 4.67 15.38
CA TYR A 108 -3.32 3.59 16.20
C TYR A 108 -4.56 2.98 15.57
N MET A 109 -4.63 1.66 15.52
CA MET A 109 -5.75 0.90 14.99
C MET A 109 -6.21 -0.12 16.04
N LEU A 110 -7.51 -0.38 16.11
CA LEU A 110 -7.99 -1.55 16.86
C LEU A 110 -7.36 -2.84 16.31
N GLN A 111 -7.22 -3.85 17.16
CA GLN A 111 -6.88 -5.19 16.68
C GLN A 111 -7.95 -5.68 15.69
N PRO A 112 -7.59 -6.55 14.72
CA PRO A 112 -8.56 -7.09 13.78
C PRO A 112 -9.64 -7.88 14.50
N GLU A 113 -10.91 -7.66 14.13
CA GLU A 113 -12.04 -8.37 14.73
C GLU A 113 -11.87 -9.89 14.55
N GLY A 114 -12.05 -10.64 15.64
CA GLY A 114 -11.86 -12.10 15.69
C GLY A 114 -10.40 -12.56 15.80
N PHE A 115 -9.43 -11.64 15.86
CA PHE A 115 -7.99 -11.95 15.94
C PHE A 115 -7.25 -11.10 16.98
N ALA A 116 -7.95 -10.64 18.02
CA ALA A 116 -7.27 -10.03 19.16
C ALA A 116 -6.39 -11.06 19.88
N GLU A 117 -5.19 -10.66 20.32
CA GLU A 117 -4.30 -11.55 21.04
C GLU A 117 -4.85 -11.81 22.46
N ILE A 118 -4.95 -13.08 22.83
CA ILE A 118 -5.53 -13.53 24.11
C ILE A 118 -4.73 -12.93 25.27
N GLY A 119 -5.42 -12.27 26.21
CA GLY A 119 -4.82 -11.61 27.36
C GLY A 119 -4.25 -10.21 27.06
N LYS A 120 -4.39 -9.72 25.83
CA LYS A 120 -3.96 -8.39 25.37
C LYS A 120 -5.09 -7.66 24.63
N GLU A 121 -6.34 -7.98 24.93
CA GLU A 121 -7.53 -7.46 24.24
C GLU A 121 -7.66 -5.93 24.39
N ASN A 122 -7.08 -5.36 25.44
CA ASN A 122 -7.03 -3.93 25.71
C ASN A 122 -5.93 -3.18 24.93
N LEU A 123 -5.02 -3.89 24.27
CA LEU A 123 -3.96 -3.27 23.46
C LEU A 123 -4.46 -2.87 22.07
N VAL A 124 -3.78 -1.91 21.47
CA VAL A 124 -4.03 -1.43 20.11
C VAL A 124 -2.83 -1.68 19.21
N CYS A 125 -3.06 -1.76 17.91
CA CYS A 125 -2.02 -1.85 16.89
C CYS A 125 -1.47 -0.44 16.62
N ARG A 126 -0.21 -0.19 16.96
CA ARG A 126 0.53 0.98 16.45
C ARG A 126 1.10 0.63 15.08
N LEU A 127 0.55 1.23 14.03
CA LEU A 127 0.93 0.93 12.65
C LEU A 127 2.34 1.44 12.35
N LYS A 128 3.16 0.60 11.71
CA LYS A 128 4.49 0.92 11.16
C LYS A 128 4.47 0.98 9.63
N LYS A 129 3.61 0.17 9.02
CA LYS A 129 3.40 0.12 7.57
C LYS A 129 2.03 0.64 7.21
N SER A 130 1.91 1.19 6.01
CA SER A 130 0.61 1.64 5.50
C SER A 130 -0.31 0.43 5.26
N LEU A 131 -1.61 0.70 5.18
CA LEU A 131 -2.65 -0.32 5.10
C LEU A 131 -3.73 0.11 4.12
N TYR A 132 -4.45 -0.86 3.57
CA TYR A 132 -5.65 -0.55 2.79
C TYR A 132 -6.60 0.34 3.61
N GLY A 133 -7.13 1.37 2.97
CA GLY A 133 -8.12 2.26 3.57
C GLY A 133 -7.54 3.50 4.26
N LEU A 134 -6.25 3.53 4.62
CA LEU A 134 -5.63 4.80 5.05
C LEU A 134 -5.54 5.77 3.87
N LYS A 135 -5.77 7.05 4.12
CA LYS A 135 -5.80 8.11 3.10
C LYS A 135 -4.45 8.32 2.41
N GLN A 136 -3.35 8.21 3.16
CA GLN A 136 -1.98 8.42 2.65
C GLN A 136 -1.33 7.16 2.06
N THR A 137 -1.99 6.00 2.10
CA THR A 137 -1.40 4.73 1.65
C THR A 137 -0.82 4.75 0.24
N PRO A 138 -1.51 5.33 -0.78
CA PRO A 138 -0.94 5.44 -2.12
C PRO A 138 0.39 6.22 -2.13
N ARG A 139 0.46 7.30 -1.35
CA ARG A 139 1.66 8.15 -1.22
C ARG A 139 2.81 7.40 -0.55
N CYS A 140 2.54 6.68 0.53
CA CYS A 140 3.55 5.83 1.20
C CYS A 140 4.16 4.81 0.22
N TRP A 141 3.33 4.19 -0.61
CA TRP A 141 3.80 3.28 -1.64
C TRP A 141 4.65 3.99 -2.70
N TYR A 142 4.17 5.14 -3.22
CA TYR A 142 4.93 5.92 -4.20
C TYR A 142 6.32 6.31 -3.67
N LYS A 143 6.41 6.87 -2.46
CA LYS A 143 7.69 7.24 -1.82
C LYS A 143 8.65 6.05 -1.74
N ARG A 144 8.14 4.87 -1.34
CA ARG A 144 8.92 3.64 -1.23
C ARG A 144 9.43 3.18 -2.60
N LEU A 145 8.56 3.14 -3.60
CA LEU A 145 8.91 2.72 -4.95
C LEU A 145 9.92 3.68 -5.59
N ASP A 146 9.67 4.98 -5.50
CA ASP A 146 10.56 6.03 -6.01
C ASP A 146 11.97 5.91 -5.41
N SER A 147 12.06 5.84 -4.08
CA SER A 147 13.35 5.68 -3.39
C SER A 147 14.10 4.43 -3.85
N TYR A 148 13.37 3.32 -4.07
CA TYR A 148 13.96 2.09 -4.56
C TYR A 148 14.46 2.22 -6.00
N ILE A 149 13.65 2.74 -6.92
CA ILE A 149 14.01 2.88 -8.33
C ILE A 149 15.18 3.86 -8.51
N VAL A 150 15.17 4.98 -7.78
CA VAL A 150 16.30 5.93 -7.75
C VAL A 150 17.58 5.27 -7.20
N SER A 151 17.47 4.41 -6.19
CA SER A 151 18.63 3.68 -5.66
C SER A 151 19.26 2.71 -6.68
N LEU A 152 18.52 2.30 -7.70
CA LEU A 152 19.01 1.49 -8.83
C LEU A 152 19.68 2.34 -9.92
N GLY A 153 19.82 3.66 -9.74
CA GLY A 153 20.47 4.57 -10.67
C GLY A 153 19.54 5.19 -11.73
N TYR A 154 18.23 4.96 -11.64
CA TYR A 154 17.28 5.55 -12.57
C TYR A 154 16.97 7.01 -12.19
N ASN A 155 16.77 7.85 -13.21
CA ASN A 155 16.37 9.24 -13.07
C ASN A 155 14.87 9.39 -13.33
N ARG A 156 14.19 10.16 -12.48
CA ARG A 156 12.78 10.49 -12.67
C ARG A 156 12.62 11.49 -13.82
N LEU A 157 11.63 11.28 -14.69
CA LEU A 157 11.29 12.27 -15.72
C LEU A 157 10.58 13.47 -15.08
N SER A 158 10.98 14.68 -15.49
CA SER A 158 10.34 15.93 -15.04
C SER A 158 8.90 16.07 -15.53
N ALA A 159 8.59 15.53 -16.71
CA ALA A 159 7.26 15.59 -17.32
C ALA A 159 6.25 14.60 -16.70
N ASP A 160 6.73 13.48 -16.13
CA ASP A 160 5.89 12.45 -15.51
C ASP A 160 6.60 11.82 -14.30
N PRO A 161 6.22 12.19 -13.07
CA PRO A 161 6.88 11.73 -11.85
C PRO A 161 6.82 10.22 -11.58
N CYS A 162 5.98 9.48 -12.31
CA CYS A 162 5.89 8.03 -12.20
C CYS A 162 6.73 7.29 -13.26
N THR A 163 7.48 8.03 -14.08
CA THR A 163 8.29 7.47 -15.17
C THR A 163 9.77 7.70 -14.88
N TYR A 164 10.57 6.67 -15.12
CA TYR A 164 11.99 6.64 -14.78
C TYR A 164 12.79 6.14 -15.97
N CYS A 165 13.95 6.74 -16.22
CA CYS A 165 14.88 6.31 -17.26
C CYS A 165 16.28 6.07 -16.69
N LEU A 166 16.93 5.01 -17.14
CA LEU A 166 18.34 4.78 -16.86
C LEU A 166 19.14 5.46 -17.97
N THR A 167 19.97 6.44 -17.62
CA THR A 167 20.87 7.10 -18.57
C THR A 167 22.27 6.58 -18.33
N TYR A 168 22.86 5.91 -19.32
CA TYR A 168 24.29 5.60 -19.30
C TYR A 168 25.02 6.86 -19.76
N ILE A 169 25.72 7.53 -18.83
CA ILE A 169 26.68 8.59 -19.15
C ILE A 169 28.02 7.93 -19.46
#